data_AF-A0A1M3CHF4-F1
#
_entry.id   AF-A0A1M3CHF4-F1
#
_cell.length_a   1.000
_cell.length_b   1.000
_cell.length_c   1.000
_cell.angle_alpha   90.00
_cell.angle_beta   90.00
_cell.angle_gamma   90.00
#
_symmetry.space_group_name_H-M   'P 1'
#
loop_
_entity.id
_entity.type
_entity.pdbx_description
1 polymer ?
#
loop_
_entity_poly.entity_id
_entity_poly.type
_entity_poly.pdbx_seq_one_letter_code
_entity_poly.pdbx_strand_id
1 'polypeptide(L)'
;MEGKRAGRWPREQRLSAFQLHRAALMLRAWDGVESGASRRIVAGILLNRNVEALRAIDWKNAPERRQLARILKACRDMIDGGYLRWLAQPGR
;
A
#
# COMPACT_ATOMS: atom_id res chain seq x y z
N MET A 1 -25.22 4.94 -26.78
CA MET A 1 -23.97 5.71 -26.66
C MET A 1 -22.81 4.72 -26.64
N GLU A 2 -22.00 4.66 -27.69
CA GLU A 2 -20.78 3.84 -27.70
C GLU A 2 -19.61 4.63 -27.10
N GLY A 3 -19.05 4.14 -26.00
CA GLY A 3 -17.86 4.73 -25.39
C GLY A 3 -16.63 4.42 -26.23
N LYS A 4 -15.98 5.46 -26.77
CA LYS A 4 -14.68 5.32 -27.45
C LYS A 4 -13.65 4.77 -26.46
N ARG A 5 -12.83 3.81 -26.90
CA ARG A 5 -11.70 3.29 -26.12
C ARG A 5 -10.84 4.46 -25.65
N ALA A 6 -10.62 4.55 -24.33
CA ALA A 6 -9.66 5.49 -23.78
C ALA A 6 -8.31 5.27 -24.47
N GLY A 7 -7.77 6.33 -25.07
CA GLY A 7 -6.46 6.30 -25.71
C GLY A 7 -5.34 5.99 -24.72
N ARG A 8 -4.10 6.02 -25.19
CA ARG A 8 -2.94 5.82 -24.30
C ARG A 8 -2.90 6.92 -23.24
N TRP A 9 -2.80 6.54 -21.98
CA TRP A 9 -2.61 7.50 -20.88
C TRP A 9 -1.40 8.41 -21.15
N PRO A 10 -1.53 9.73 -20.95
CA PRO A 10 -0.41 10.67 -20.99
C PRO A 10 0.74 10.16 -20.11
N ARG A 11 1.98 10.37 -20.54
CA ARG A 11 3.15 9.89 -19.79
C ARG A 11 3.21 10.49 -18.39
N GLU A 12 2.75 11.72 -18.22
CA GLU A 12 2.70 12.39 -16.91
C GLU A 12 1.69 11.76 -15.94
N GLN A 13 0.69 11.02 -16.45
CA GLN A 13 -0.33 10.35 -15.65
C GLN A 13 0.01 8.87 -15.40
N ARG A 14 1.18 8.40 -15.84
CA ARG A 14 1.62 7.03 -15.62
C ARG A 14 2.43 6.94 -14.33
N LEU A 15 1.89 6.20 -13.37
CA LEU A 15 2.67 5.75 -12.22
C LEU A 15 3.84 4.88 -12.68
N SER A 16 5.01 5.08 -12.05
CA SER A 16 6.14 4.19 -12.26
C SER A 16 5.84 2.79 -11.73
N ALA A 17 6.55 1.77 -12.21
CA ALA A 17 6.40 0.41 -11.72
C ALA A 17 6.57 0.31 -10.19
N PHE A 18 7.50 1.10 -9.63
CA PHE A 18 7.70 1.20 -8.19
C PHE A 18 6.50 1.82 -7.47
N GLN A 19 5.93 2.91 -8.01
CA GLN A 19 4.74 3.54 -7.44
C GLN A 19 3.53 2.61 -7.45
N LEU A 20 3.31 1.88 -8.56
CA LEU A 20 2.25 0.88 -8.67
C LEU A 20 2.45 -0.26 -7.68
N HIS A 21 3.66 -0.82 -7.60
CA HIS A 21 3.98 -1.87 -6.65
C HIS A 21 3.72 -1.41 -5.20
N ARG A 22 4.18 -0.19 -4.86
CA ARG A 22 3.98 0.37 -3.53
C ARG A 22 2.50 0.66 -3.23
N ALA A 23 1.74 1.15 -4.21
CA ALA A 23 0.30 1.34 -4.10
C ALA A 23 -0.43 0.02 -3.82
N ALA A 24 -0.11 -1.02 -4.59
CA ALA A 24 -0.68 -2.35 -4.40
C ALA A 24 -0.34 -2.94 -3.03
N LEU A 25 0.91 -2.77 -2.57
CA LEU A 25 1.34 -3.22 -1.25
C LEU A 25 0.56 -2.50 -0.13
N MET A 26 0.37 -1.19 -0.26
CA MET A 26 -0.39 -0.38 0.71
C MET A 26 -1.83 -0.85 0.81
N LEU A 27 -2.51 -1.02 -0.33
CA LEU A 27 -3.90 -1.50 -0.39
C LEU A 27 -4.04 -2.90 0.20
N ARG A 28 -3.16 -3.86 -0.18
CA ARG A 28 -3.21 -5.22 0.37
C ARG A 28 -3.00 -5.25 1.89
N ALA A 29 -2.12 -4.39 2.41
CA ALA A 29 -1.90 -4.28 3.85
C ALA A 29 -3.14 -3.72 4.57
N TRP A 30 -3.78 -2.73 3.95
CA TRP A 30 -5.00 -2.12 4.46
C TRP A 30 -6.17 -3.11 4.45
N ASP A 31 -6.45 -3.74 3.31
CA ASP A 31 -7.54 -4.72 3.16
C ASP A 31 -7.40 -5.88 4.14
N GLY A 32 -6.16 -6.35 4.37
CA GLY A 32 -5.87 -7.37 5.38
C GLY A 32 -6.25 -6.92 6.80
N VAL A 33 -5.90 -5.69 7.19
CA VAL A 33 -6.23 -5.19 8.53
C VAL A 33 -7.72 -4.87 8.67
N GLU A 34 -8.34 -4.26 7.68
CA GLU A 34 -9.77 -3.91 7.70
C GLU A 34 -10.68 -5.15 7.65
N SER A 35 -10.24 -6.23 6.99
CA SER A 35 -10.92 -7.53 7.05
C SER A 35 -10.76 -8.26 8.39
N GLY A 36 -10.08 -7.65 9.37
CA GLY A 36 -9.90 -8.18 10.71
C GLY A 36 -8.66 -9.04 10.91
N ALA A 37 -7.80 -9.21 9.91
CA ALA A 37 -6.56 -9.95 10.09
C ALA A 37 -5.63 -9.20 11.05
N SER A 38 -4.97 -9.95 11.93
CA SER A 38 -3.99 -9.33 12.84
C SER A 38 -2.85 -8.71 12.04
N ARG A 39 -2.32 -7.57 12.50
CA ARG A 39 -1.13 -6.93 11.90
C ARG A 39 0.06 -7.89 11.77
N ARG A 40 0.15 -8.88 12.65
CA ARG A 40 1.20 -9.88 12.60
C ARG A 40 1.06 -10.82 11.40
N ILE A 41 -0.16 -11.32 11.15
CA ILE A 41 -0.48 -12.15 9.97
C ILE A 41 -0.23 -11.35 8.69
N VAL A 42 -0.71 -10.11 8.64
CA VAL A 42 -0.48 -9.24 7.47
C VAL A 42 1.01 -9.03 7.20
N ALA A 43 1.83 -8.81 8.24
CA ALA A 43 3.28 -8.71 8.11
C ALA A 43 3.92 -10.05 7.68
N GLY A 44 3.42 -11.18 8.17
CA GLY A 44 3.83 -12.53 7.78
C GLY A 44 3.68 -12.77 6.28
N ILE A 45 2.51 -12.42 5.74
CA ILE A 45 2.17 -12.62 4.34
C ILE A 45 2.91 -11.63 3.43
N LEU A 46 2.96 -10.35 3.80
CA LEU A 46 3.42 -9.29 2.90
C LEU A 46 4.91 -8.95 3.02
N LEU A 47 5.53 -9.19 4.17
CA LEU A 47 6.90 -8.73 4.45
C LEU A 47 7.85 -9.90 4.70
N ASN A 48 7.52 -10.76 5.66
CA ASN A 48 8.40 -11.87 6.06
C ASN A 48 7.60 -12.97 6.76
N ARG A 49 7.53 -14.16 6.12
CA ARG A 49 6.80 -15.33 6.63
C ARG A 49 7.25 -15.79 8.02
N ASN A 50 8.50 -15.53 8.39
CA ASN A 50 9.04 -15.94 9.69
C ASN A 50 8.47 -15.15 10.87
N VAL A 51 7.82 -14.01 10.62
CA VAL A 51 7.21 -13.16 11.66
C VAL A 51 6.11 -13.89 12.42
N GLU A 52 5.38 -14.81 11.79
CA GLU A 52 4.33 -15.60 12.43
C GLU A 52 4.87 -16.60 13.45
N ALA A 53 6.13 -17.02 13.32
CA ALA A 53 6.79 -17.95 14.24
C ALA A 53 7.46 -17.27 15.45
N LEU A 54 7.63 -15.94 15.43
CA LEU A 54 8.24 -15.19 16.53
C LEU A 54 7.51 -15.37 17.88
N ARG A 55 8.21 -15.16 19.00
CA ARG A 55 7.51 -15.01 20.28
C ARG A 55 6.84 -13.64 20.34
N ALA A 56 5.85 -13.48 21.21
CA ALA A 56 5.14 -12.22 21.36
C ALA A 56 6.07 -11.03 21.70
N ILE A 57 7.10 -11.27 22.52
CA ILE A 57 8.11 -10.24 22.86
C ILE A 57 8.96 -9.86 21.65
N ASP A 58 9.36 -10.84 20.84
CA ASP A 58 10.18 -10.62 19.65
C ASP A 58 9.36 -9.86 18.58
N TRP A 59 8.07 -10.19 18.43
CA TRP A 59 7.15 -9.45 17.55
C TRP A 59 7.01 -7.96 17.94
N LYS A 60 6.93 -7.64 19.23
CA LYS A 60 6.83 -6.24 19.69
C LYS A 60 8.03 -5.40 19.22
N ASN A 61 9.21 -6.03 19.15
CA ASN A 61 10.48 -5.41 18.77
C ASN A 61 10.83 -5.57 17.28
N ALA A 62 10.10 -6.42 16.54
CA ALA A 62 10.38 -6.76 15.16
C ALA A 62 10.36 -5.53 14.21
N PRO A 63 11.31 -5.43 13.26
CA PRO A 63 11.31 -4.36 12.26
C PRO A 63 10.08 -4.42 11.35
N GLU A 64 9.56 -5.60 11.06
CA GLU A 64 8.36 -5.80 10.22
C GLU A 64 7.12 -5.16 10.85
N ARG A 65 7.02 -5.14 12.19
CA ARG A 65 5.95 -4.42 12.88
C ARG A 65 6.00 -2.92 12.59
N ARG A 66 7.19 -2.31 12.69
CA ARG A 66 7.40 -0.89 12.39
C ARG A 66 7.24 -0.59 10.90
N GLN A 67 7.66 -1.50 10.03
CA GLN A 67 7.50 -1.36 8.59
C GLN A 67 6.03 -1.41 8.18
N LEU A 68 5.24 -2.37 8.70
CA LEU A 68 3.82 -2.45 8.45
C LEU A 68 3.08 -1.21 8.97
N ALA A 69 3.42 -0.71 10.16
CA ALA A 69 2.83 0.53 10.68
C ALA A 69 3.07 1.73 9.74
N ARG A 70 4.27 1.86 9.17
CA ARG A 70 4.58 2.90 8.17
C ARG A 70 3.82 2.70 6.87
N ILE A 71 3.65 1.46 6.40
CA ILE A 71 2.85 1.14 5.21
C ILE A 71 1.39 1.56 5.43
N LEU A 72 0.80 1.18 6.55
CA LEU A 72 -0.59 1.53 6.88
C LEU A 72 -0.78 3.04 7.03
N LYS A 73 0.17 3.74 7.66
CA LYS A 73 0.13 5.21 7.74
C LYS A 73 0.17 5.85 6.35
N ALA A 74 1.10 5.41 5.50
CA ALA A 74 1.20 5.90 4.13
C ALA A 74 -0.06 5.57 3.31
N CYS A 75 -0.65 4.39 3.50
CA CYS A 75 -1.89 4.01 2.84
C CYS A 75 -3.03 4.95 3.21
N ARG A 76 -3.20 5.23 4.52
CA ARG A 76 -4.20 6.18 5.00
C ARG A 76 -3.99 7.58 4.43
N ASP A 77 -2.74 8.07 4.42
CA ASP A 77 -2.41 9.37 3.82
C ASP A 77 -2.74 9.43 2.32
N MET A 78 -2.63 8.30 1.63
CA MET A 78 -3.02 8.20 0.22
C MET A 78 -4.54 8.18 0.04
N ILE A 79 -5.28 7.45 0.89
CA ILE A 79 -6.74 7.39 0.86
C ILE A 79 -7.37 8.75 1.21
N ASP A 80 -6.80 9.47 2.19
CA ASP A 80 -7.28 10.76 2.69
C ASP A 80 -6.95 11.94 1.74
N GLY A 81 -7.01 11.70 0.41
CA GLY A 81 -6.76 12.70 -0.63
C GLY A 81 -5.33 12.73 -1.15
N GLY A 82 -4.40 11.98 -0.56
CA GLY A 82 -3.02 11.91 -1.05
C GLY A 82 -2.90 11.38 -2.48
N TYR A 83 -3.84 10.54 -2.94
CA TYR A 83 -3.89 10.02 -4.32
C TYR A 83 -4.02 11.12 -5.39
N LEU A 84 -4.53 12.31 -5.03
CA LEU A 84 -4.66 13.41 -5.97
C LEU A 84 -3.31 13.84 -6.55
N ARG A 85 -2.20 13.64 -5.82
CA ARG A 85 -0.84 13.92 -6.32
C ARG A 85 -0.44 13.03 -7.52
N TRP A 86 -1.14 11.92 -7.74
CA TRP A 86 -0.94 11.05 -8.89
C TRP A 86 -1.76 11.48 -10.10
N LEU A 87 -2.80 12.29 -9.87
CA LEU A 87 -3.71 12.79 -10.89
C LEU A 87 -3.37 14.23 -11.31
N ALA A 88 -2.85 15.02 -10.37
CA ALA A 88 -2.48 16.40 -10.57
C ALA A 88 -1.10 16.49 -11.24
N GLN A 89 -1.12 16.84 -12.52
CA GLN A 89 0.04 17.40 -13.20
C GLN A 89 0.43 18.73 -12.52
N PRO A 90 1.72 19.02 -12.25
CA PRO A 90 2.13 20.39 -11.98
C PRO A 90 1.96 21.17 -13.29
N GLY A 91 0.89 21.96 -13.38
CA GLY A 91 0.46 22.56 -14.65
C GLY A 91 -0.74 23.49 -14.51
N ARG A 92 -0.69 24.40 -13.55
CA ARG A 92 -1.15 25.79 -13.73
C ARG A 92 -0.15 26.70 -13.05
#